data_AF-A0A7Y4YMG8-F1
#
_entry.id   AF-A0A7Y4YMG8-F1
#
_cell.length_a   1.000
_cell.length_b   1.000
_cell.length_c   1.000
_cell.angle_alpha   90.00
_cell.angle_beta   90.00
_cell.angle_gamma   90.00
#
_symmetry.space_group_name_H-M   'P 1'
#
loop_
_entity.id
_entity.type
_entity.pdbx_description
1 polymer ?
#
loop_
_entity_poly.entity_id
_entity_poly.type
_entity_poly.pdbx_seq_one_letter_code
_entity_poly.pdbx_strand_id
1 'polypeptide(L)'
;MTAMIYFINEKLKCAEKEGFKSFSQNWLLLYNNWSPTPSLDDPKVISLLNAELFEVNPWNTFSRIFILGDELLLDATASSGINSHRVVANTT
;
A
#
# COMPACT_ATOMS: atom_id res chain seq x y z
N MET A 1 -2.98 -0.69 11.69
CA MET A 1 -1.79 -0.98 10.88
C MET A 1 -1.64 -2.45 10.53
N THR A 2 -1.69 -3.35 11.51
CA THR A 2 -1.50 -4.80 11.35
C THR A 2 -2.31 -5.43 10.21
N ALA A 3 -3.52 -4.94 9.93
CA ALA A 3 -4.32 -5.39 8.80
C ALA A 3 -3.67 -5.10 7.44
N MET A 4 -3.13 -3.89 7.20
CA MET A 4 -2.50 -3.52 5.93
C MET A 4 -1.33 -4.45 5.60
N ILE A 5 -0.43 -4.64 6.56
CA ILE A 5 0.72 -5.52 6.41
C ILE A 5 0.30 -6.98 6.24
N TYR A 6 -0.68 -7.45 7.01
CA TYR A 6 -1.23 -8.79 6.81
C TYR A 6 -1.72 -8.98 5.37
N PHE A 7 -2.50 -8.05 4.84
CA PHE A 7 -2.99 -8.12 3.45
C PHE A 7 -1.87 -8.03 2.42
N ILE A 8 -0.85 -7.20 2.63
CA ILE A 8 0.33 -7.13 1.76
C ILE A 8 1.02 -8.50 1.71
N ASN A 9 1.26 -9.13 2.86
CA ASN A 9 1.85 -10.46 2.95
C ASN A 9 1.01 -11.52 2.24
N GLU A 10 -0.32 -11.50 2.41
CA GLU A 10 -1.21 -12.42 1.70
C GLU A 10 -1.16 -12.20 0.17
N LYS A 11 -0.98 -10.97 -0.29
CA LYS A 11 -0.83 -10.67 -1.72
C LYS A 11 0.53 -11.05 -2.27
N LEU A 12 1.61 -10.94 -1.49
CA LEU A 12 2.92 -11.47 -1.84
C LEU A 12 2.84 -12.99 -2.06
N LYS A 13 2.28 -13.73 -1.10
CA LYS A 13 2.05 -15.18 -1.25
C LYS A 13 1.20 -15.51 -2.48
N CYS A 14 0.18 -14.71 -2.80
CA CYS A 14 -0.61 -14.91 -4.00
C CYS A 14 0.19 -14.72 -5.28
N ALA A 15 1.11 -13.74 -5.31
CA ALA A 15 1.94 -13.47 -6.48
C ALA A 15 3.01 -14.55 -6.72
N GLU A 16 3.36 -15.32 -5.68
CA GLU A 16 4.28 -16.47 -5.75
C GLU A 16 3.59 -17.77 -6.19
N LYS A 17 2.25 -17.81 -6.27
CA LYS A 17 1.54 -19.02 -6.67
C LYS A 17 1.80 -19.37 -8.13
N GLU A 18 1.87 -20.67 -8.40
CA GLU A 18 1.97 -21.19 -9.76
C GLU A 18 0.81 -20.66 -10.63
N GLY A 19 1.15 -20.20 -11.83
CA GLY A 19 0.20 -19.62 -12.77
C GLY A 19 -0.11 -18.13 -12.58
N PHE A 20 0.37 -17.50 -11.50
CA PHE A 20 0.30 -16.04 -11.37
C PHE A 20 1.27 -15.39 -12.36
N LYS A 21 0.76 -14.47 -13.20
CA LYS A 21 1.59 -13.72 -14.15
C LYS A 21 1.97 -12.38 -13.55
N SER A 22 3.27 -12.15 -13.40
CA SER A 22 3.82 -10.84 -13.08
C SER A 22 4.15 -10.07 -14.35
N PHE A 23 4.14 -8.75 -14.23
CA PHE A 23 4.52 -7.81 -15.29
C PHE A 23 5.63 -6.89 -14.77
N SER A 24 6.34 -6.21 -15.68
CA SER A 24 7.40 -5.26 -15.32
C SER A 24 6.93 -4.14 -14.37
N GLN A 25 5.64 -3.78 -14.43
CA GLN A 25 5.00 -2.82 -13.55
C GLN A 25 3.85 -3.48 -12.79
N ASN A 26 4.18 -4.45 -11.94
CA ASN A 26 3.20 -5.05 -11.05
C ASN A 26 2.91 -4.10 -9.88
N TRP A 27 1.65 -3.66 -9.74
CA TRP A 27 1.21 -2.71 -8.71
C TRP A 27 0.23 -3.39 -7.77
N LEU A 28 0.28 -3.01 -6.49
CA LEU A 28 -0.70 -3.42 -5.49
C LEU A 28 -1.55 -2.22 -5.08
N LEU A 29 -2.86 -2.35 -5.20
CA LEU A 29 -3.82 -1.38 -4.66
C LEU A 29 -4.54 -1.98 -3.45
N LEU A 30 -4.55 -1.25 -2.35
CA LEU A 30 -5.27 -1.57 -1.11
C LEU A 30 -6.29 -0.48 -0.83
N TYR A 31 -7.44 -0.87 -0.34
CA TYR A 31 -8.46 0.06 0.15
C TYR A 31 -8.38 0.13 1.67
N ASN A 32 -8.26 1.32 2.23
CA ASN A 32 -8.30 1.54 3.67
C ASN A 32 -9.75 1.68 4.15
N ASN A 33 -10.52 0.61 3.97
CA ASN A 33 -11.94 0.54 4.34
C ASN A 33 -12.19 -0.28 5.63
N TRP A 34 -11.14 -0.52 6.43
CA TRP A 34 -11.23 -1.32 7.66
C TRP A 34 -11.61 -0.45 8.84
N SER A 35 -12.54 -0.91 9.69
CA SER A 35 -12.92 -0.20 10.92
C SER A 35 -12.31 -0.86 12.17
N PRO A 36 -11.63 -0.11 13.05
CA PRO A 36 -11.37 1.33 12.96
C PRO A 36 -10.28 1.66 11.92
N THR A 37 -10.56 2.67 11.10
CA THR A 37 -9.69 3.08 10.00
C THR A 37 -8.50 3.88 10.55
N PRO A 38 -7.25 3.42 10.41
CA PRO A 38 -6.11 4.26 10.74
C PRO A 38 -6.12 5.50 9.84
N SER A 39 -5.98 6.67 10.45
CA SER A 39 -5.93 7.94 9.75
C SER A 39 -4.65 8.01 8.90
N LEU A 40 -4.80 8.02 7.57
CA LEU A 40 -3.65 8.04 6.66
C LEU A 40 -2.94 9.40 6.62
N ASP A 41 -3.53 10.43 7.23
CA ASP A 41 -2.94 11.75 7.41
C ASP A 41 -2.07 11.87 8.68
N ASP A 42 -2.10 10.89 9.58
CA ASP A 42 -1.27 10.89 10.79
C ASP A 42 0.19 10.54 10.43
N PRO A 43 1.15 11.46 10.62
CA PRO A 43 2.56 11.22 10.31
C PRO A 43 3.17 10.02 11.05
N LYS A 44 2.66 9.69 12.25
CA LYS A 44 3.10 8.51 13.01
C LYS A 44 2.64 7.22 12.35
N VAL A 45 1.40 7.20 11.83
CA VAL A 45 0.85 6.08 11.07
C VAL A 45 1.68 5.87 9.80
N ILE A 46 1.96 6.94 9.04
CA ILE A 46 2.80 6.85 7.83
C ILE A 46 4.20 6.33 8.16
N SER A 47 4.83 6.85 9.22
CA SER A 47 6.19 6.44 9.62
C SER A 47 6.25 4.96 10.01
N LEU A 48 5.26 4.48 10.77
CA LEU A 48 5.14 3.07 11.14
C LEU A 48 4.92 2.18 9.92
N LEU A 49 4.01 2.57 9.02
CA LEU A 49 3.76 1.84 7.79
C LEU A 49 5.01 1.76 6.92
N ASN A 50 5.77 2.85 6.81
CA ASN A 50 7.00 2.87 6.03
C ASN A 50 8.05 1.92 6.61
N ALA A 51 8.19 1.88 7.95
CA ALA A 51 9.07 0.93 8.62
C ALA A 51 8.62 -0.52 8.39
N GLU A 52 7.33 -0.83 8.52
CA GLU A 52 6.82 -2.17 8.29
C GLU A 52 6.95 -2.61 6.83
N LEU A 53 6.76 -1.70 5.87
CA LEU A 53 6.98 -1.98 4.44
C LEU A 53 8.46 -2.27 4.14
N PHE A 54 9.39 -1.60 4.85
CA PHE A 54 10.81 -1.89 4.75
C PHE A 54 11.12 -3.30 5.25
N GLU A 55 10.57 -3.69 6.40
CA GLU A 55 10.76 -5.02 6.98
C GLU A 55 10.15 -6.14 6.11
N VAL A 56 8.94 -5.93 5.57
CA VAL A 56 8.27 -6.90 4.69
C VAL A 56 8.95 -7.00 3.32
N ASN A 57 9.57 -5.92 2.86
CA ASN A 57 10.24 -5.81 1.57
C ASN A 57 9.41 -6.33 0.37
N PRO A 58 8.22 -5.75 0.09
CA PRO A 58 7.36 -6.22 -0.99
C PRO A 58 7.88 -5.87 -2.40
N TRP A 59 9.02 -5.18 -2.49
CA TRP A 59 9.49 -4.49 -3.68
C TRP A 59 10.01 -5.40 -4.80
N ASN A 60 10.36 -6.65 -4.47
CA ASN A 60 10.69 -7.68 -5.45
C ASN A 60 9.46 -8.13 -6.27
N THR A 61 8.25 -7.93 -5.72
CA THR A 61 6.99 -8.39 -6.31
C THR A 61 6.15 -7.23 -6.83
N PHE A 62 6.08 -6.15 -6.06
CA PHE A 62 5.31 -4.96 -6.40
C PHE A 62 6.24 -3.75 -6.53
N SER A 63 6.30 -3.20 -7.73
CA SER A 63 7.08 -1.98 -8.00
C SER A 63 6.51 -0.73 -7.33
N ARG A 64 5.22 -0.78 -6.96
CA ARG A 64 4.50 0.29 -6.29
C ARG A 64 3.32 -0.26 -5.50
N ILE A 65 3.07 0.32 -4.33
CA ILE A 65 1.90 0.03 -3.50
C ILE A 65 1.10 1.31 -3.32
N PHE A 66 -0.20 1.22 -3.60
CA PHE A 66 -1.17 2.28 -3.38
C PHE A 66 -2.09 1.91 -2.23
N ILE A 67 -2.32 2.84 -1.31
CA ILE A 67 -3.33 2.71 -0.25
C ILE A 67 -4.32 3.84 -0.39
N LEU A 68 -5.54 3.50 -0.83
CA LEU A 68 -6.61 4.45 -1.04
C LEU A 68 -7.51 4.49 0.19
N GLY A 69 -7.51 5.63 0.89
CA GLY A 69 -8.53 6.00 1.87
C GLY A 69 -9.58 6.93 1.27
N ASP A 70 -10.38 7.54 2.14
CA ASP A 70 -11.51 8.38 1.72
C ASP A 70 -11.06 9.68 1.05
N GLU A 71 -10.06 10.36 1.61
CA GLU A 71 -9.55 11.65 1.11
C GLU A 71 -8.08 11.61 0.68
N LEU A 72 -7.41 10.49 0.92
CA LEU A 72 -5.96 10.36 0.72
C LEU A 72 -5.62 9.08 -0.04
N LEU A 73 -4.70 9.24 -0.99
CA LEU A 73 -3.98 8.16 -1.64
C LEU A 73 -2.54 8.20 -1.15
N LEU A 74 -2.09 7.11 -0.53
CA LEU A 74 -0.67 6.88 -0.30
C LEU A 74 -0.06 6.17 -1.51
N ASP A 75 1.08 6.67 -1.98
CA ASP A 75 1.91 6.07 -3.03
C ASP A 75 3.27 5.68 -2.42
N ALA A 76 3.55 4.37 -2.36
CA ALA A 76 4.77 3.83 -1.78
C ALA A 76 5.65 3.13 -2.83
N THR A 77 6.94 3.49 -2.85
CA THR A 77 7.97 2.79 -3.62
C THR A 77 9.23 2.55 -2.79
N ALA A 78 10.06 1.59 -3.20
CA ALA A 78 11.34 1.31 -2.54
C ALA A 78 12.27 2.53 -2.48
N SER A 79 12.27 3.39 -3.51
CA SER A 79 13.18 4.52 -3.64
C SER A 79 12.70 5.80 -2.98
N SER A 80 11.39 6.01 -2.91
CA SER A 80 10.80 7.27 -2.40
C SER A 80 10.14 7.14 -1.04
N GLY A 81 10.00 5.92 -0.51
CA GLY A 81 9.11 5.68 0.63
C GLY A 81 7.67 6.03 0.29
N ILE A 82 6.91 6.48 1.30
CA ILE A 82 5.49 6.82 1.18
C ILE A 82 5.30 8.32 0.89
N ASN A 83 4.58 8.61 -0.20
CA ASN A 83 4.06 9.93 -0.52
C ASN A 83 2.55 9.97 -0.28
N SER A 84 2.00 11.14 0.09
CA SER A 84 0.57 11.33 0.32
C SER A 84 -0.01 12.30 -0.70
N HIS A 85 -1.14 11.92 -1.30
CA HIS A 85 -1.85 12.72 -2.29
C HIS A 85 -3.30 12.90 -1.84
N ARG A 86 -3.81 14.13 -1.82
CA ARG A 86 -5.24 14.36 -1.61
C ARG A 86 -6.01 13.90 -2.84
N VAL A 87 -7.06 13.11 -2.61
CA VAL A 87 -8.02 12.72 -3.64
C VAL A 87 -9.03 13.85 -3.76
N VAL A 88 -9.04 14.52 -4.90
CA VAL A 88 -10.02 15.57 -5.19
C VAL A 88 -11.11 14.94 -6.05
N ALA A 89 -12.32 14.83 -5.51
CA ALA A 89 -13.48 14.46 -6.31
C ALA A 89 -13.77 15.60 -7.28
N ASN A 90 -13.67 15.33 -8.58
CA ASN A 90 -14.19 16.26 -9.58
C ASN A 90 -15.71 16.19 -9.53
N THR A 91 -16.33 17.09 -8.78
CA THR A 91 -17.78 17.31 -8.89
C THR A 91 -18.06 17.87 -10.29
N THR A 92 -18.66 17.03 -11.11
CA THR A 92 -19.25 17.41 -12.41
C THR A 92 -20.72 17.70 -12.25
#